data_AF-A0A8T7H8E4-F1
#
_entry.id   AF-A0A8T7H8E4-F1
#
_cell.length_a   1.000
_cell.length_b   1.000
_cell.length_c   1.000
_cell.angle_alpha   90.00
_cell.angle_beta   90.00
_cell.angle_gamma   90.00
#
_symmetry.space_group_name_H-M   'P 1'
#
loop_
_entity.id
_entity.type
_entity.pdbx_description
1 polymer ?
#
loop_
_entity_poly.entity_id
_entity_poly.type
_entity_poly.pdbx_seq_one_letter_code
_entity_poly.pdbx_strand_id
1 'polypeptide(L)'
;MLPDGVSLGRLQGPLAALATISPRFTGAVRIDGSGGTGFVLVQGGNPYAAVYQATGENLVLNGDEAYRYLLDRPSLDYELIAYTSEETGAARAVSEEIGCLMSGDGAGPAASAGSLSAGCLEHIARQPGVIAVSVFHEGFALQSLGSADFEQVAAVAEDLLRAGTRIT
;
A
#
# COMPACT_ATOMS: atom_id res chain seq x y z
N MET A 1 5.06 -20.58 10.44
CA MET A 1 4.15 -20.40 9.28
C MET A 1 3.40 -19.10 9.47
N LEU A 2 3.14 -18.34 8.40
CA LEU A 2 2.39 -17.09 8.51
C LEU A 2 0.90 -17.35 8.84
N PRO A 3 0.21 -16.43 9.52
CA PRO A 3 -1.22 -16.54 9.77
C PRO A 3 -2.03 -16.56 8.47
N ASP A 4 -3.16 -17.26 8.49
CA ASP A 4 -4.04 -17.38 7.32
C ASP A 4 -4.73 -16.05 6.98
N GLY A 5 -5.16 -15.29 8.00
CA GLY A 5 -5.83 -14.00 7.83
C GLY A 5 -7.11 -14.06 6.98
N VAL A 6 -7.54 -12.89 6.51
CA VAL A 6 -8.69 -12.76 5.61
C VAL A 6 -8.23 -12.21 4.26
N SER A 7 -8.43 -12.97 3.19
CA SER A 7 -8.15 -12.49 1.83
C SER A 7 -9.05 -11.30 1.49
N LEU A 8 -8.43 -10.17 1.15
CA LEU A 8 -9.09 -8.97 0.64
C LEU A 8 -9.18 -8.96 -0.89
N GLY A 9 -8.47 -9.87 -1.56
CA GLY A 9 -8.47 -10.00 -3.02
C GLY A 9 -7.07 -10.02 -3.63
N ARG A 10 -7.04 -10.28 -4.94
CA ARG A 10 -5.83 -10.33 -5.77
C ARG A 10 -5.71 -9.08 -6.61
N LEU A 11 -4.49 -8.58 -6.73
CA LEU A 11 -4.12 -7.42 -7.51
C LEU A 11 -2.98 -7.79 -8.45
N GLN A 12 -2.94 -7.09 -9.58
CA GLN A 12 -1.86 -7.17 -10.55
C GLN A 12 -1.31 -5.77 -10.81
N GLY A 13 -0.01 -5.59 -10.62
CA GLY A 13 0.65 -4.30 -10.83
C GLY A 13 1.87 -4.09 -9.95
N PRO A 14 2.44 -2.87 -9.93
CA PRO A 14 3.60 -2.56 -9.09
C PRO A 14 3.21 -2.51 -7.62
N LEU A 15 4.07 -3.07 -6.75
CA LEU A 15 3.83 -3.08 -5.30
C LEU A 15 3.71 -1.67 -4.71
N ALA A 16 4.40 -0.69 -5.30
CA ALA A 16 4.34 0.71 -4.92
C ALA A 16 2.91 1.30 -4.96
N ALA A 17 2.01 0.74 -5.78
CA ALA A 17 0.61 1.19 -5.86
C ALA A 17 -0.18 0.91 -4.57
N LEU A 18 0.27 -0.04 -3.74
CA LEU A 18 -0.40 -0.38 -2.49
C LEU A 18 -0.46 0.80 -1.51
N ALA A 19 0.60 1.61 -1.46
CA ALA A 19 0.63 2.81 -0.63
C ALA A 19 -0.44 3.84 -1.04
N THR A 20 -0.85 3.83 -2.31
CA THR A 20 -1.91 4.69 -2.84
C THR A 20 -3.31 4.11 -2.59
N ILE A 21 -3.48 2.80 -2.78
CA ILE A 21 -4.80 2.16 -2.72
C ILE A 21 -5.22 1.86 -1.26
N SER A 22 -4.27 1.52 -0.40
CA SER A 22 -4.52 1.18 1.00
C SER A 22 -3.39 1.70 1.90
N PRO A 23 -3.32 3.03 2.16
CA PRO A 23 -2.22 3.68 2.87
C PRO A 23 -2.08 3.25 4.33
N ARG A 24 -3.10 2.59 4.90
CA ARG A 24 -3.12 2.12 6.29
C ARG A 24 -3.26 0.60 6.37
N PHE A 25 -2.95 -0.10 5.28
CA PHE A 25 -3.03 -1.55 5.22
C PHE A 25 -2.26 -2.21 6.38
N THR A 26 -2.89 -3.20 6.99
CA THR A 26 -2.29 -4.03 8.03
C THR A 26 -2.56 -5.49 7.68
N GLY A 27 -1.51 -6.25 7.44
CA GLY A 27 -1.63 -7.59 6.92
C GLY A 27 -0.42 -8.06 6.13
N ALA A 28 -0.62 -9.11 5.33
CA ALA A 28 0.36 -9.66 4.43
C ALA A 28 0.01 -9.35 2.96
N VAL A 29 1.03 -9.06 2.18
CA VAL A 29 1.00 -9.05 0.72
C VAL A 29 1.69 -10.31 0.26
N ARG A 30 0.92 -11.31 -0.17
CA ARG A 30 1.47 -12.60 -0.62
C ARG A 30 1.68 -12.56 -2.13
N ILE A 31 2.88 -12.92 -2.57
CA ILE A 31 3.27 -12.88 -3.98
C ILE A 31 3.32 -14.31 -4.50
N ASP A 32 2.48 -14.59 -5.49
CA ASP A 32 2.27 -15.91 -6.06
C ASP A 32 2.53 -15.84 -7.58
N GLY A 33 3.77 -15.55 -7.98
CA GLY A 33 4.12 -15.33 -9.38
C GLY A 33 4.87 -16.49 -10.03
N SER A 34 4.83 -16.58 -11.36
CA SER A 34 5.61 -17.57 -12.12
C SER A 34 7.13 -17.43 -11.91
N GLY A 35 7.61 -16.23 -11.61
CA GLY A 35 9.03 -15.95 -11.34
C GLY A 35 9.50 -16.22 -9.92
N GLY A 36 8.61 -16.52 -8.97
CA GLY A 36 8.97 -16.76 -7.57
C GLY A 36 7.85 -16.46 -6.59
N THR A 37 8.01 -16.95 -5.37
CA THR A 37 7.08 -16.74 -4.25
C THR A 37 7.66 -15.81 -3.21
N GLY A 38 6.82 -15.07 -2.51
CA GLY A 38 7.29 -14.17 -1.47
C GLY A 38 6.16 -13.58 -0.66
N PHE A 39 6.52 -12.78 0.33
CA PHE A 39 5.57 -11.98 1.07
C PHE A 39 6.18 -10.68 1.55
N VAL A 40 5.31 -9.69 1.77
CA VAL A 40 5.63 -8.44 2.50
C VAL A 40 4.62 -8.28 3.62
N LEU A 41 5.10 -8.09 4.84
CA LEU A 41 4.23 -7.80 5.98
C LEU A 41 4.20 -6.29 6.22
N VAL A 42 3.00 -5.77 6.38
CA VAL A 42 2.72 -4.34 6.52
C VAL A 42 1.90 -4.11 7.78
N GLN A 43 2.25 -3.07 8.54
CA GLN A 43 1.48 -2.63 9.69
C GLN A 43 1.20 -1.12 9.57
N GLY A 44 -0.08 -0.76 9.48
CA GLY A 44 -0.52 0.63 9.37
C GLY A 44 0.07 1.36 8.16
N GLY A 45 0.34 0.65 7.07
CA GLY A 45 1.00 1.18 5.87
C GLY A 45 2.53 1.06 5.86
N ASN A 46 3.16 0.72 6.99
CA ASN A 46 4.61 0.57 7.08
C ASN A 46 5.01 -0.90 6.90
N PRO A 47 5.75 -1.25 5.84
CA PRO A 47 6.27 -2.59 5.69
C PRO A 47 7.34 -2.83 6.77
N TYR A 48 7.35 -4.02 7.39
CA TYR A 48 8.31 -4.35 8.46
C TYR A 48 9.06 -5.67 8.25
N ALA A 49 8.61 -6.52 7.32
CA ALA A 49 9.31 -7.73 6.94
C ALA A 49 9.02 -8.06 5.47
N ALA A 50 9.99 -8.63 4.78
CA ALA A 50 9.82 -9.08 3.41
C ALA A 50 10.70 -10.30 3.11
N VAL A 51 10.21 -11.20 2.27
CA VAL A 51 11.01 -12.28 1.71
C VAL A 51 10.60 -12.52 0.26
N TYR A 52 11.57 -12.89 -0.55
CA TYR A 52 11.33 -13.32 -1.92
C TYR A 52 12.25 -14.47 -2.29
N GLN A 53 11.67 -15.53 -2.86
CA GLN A 53 12.38 -16.68 -3.37
C GLN A 53 12.08 -16.82 -4.86
N ALA A 54 13.13 -16.70 -5.69
CA ALA A 54 12.99 -16.84 -7.13
C ALA A 54 12.77 -18.31 -7.53
N THR A 55 11.92 -18.55 -8.52
CA THR A 55 11.70 -19.90 -9.07
C THR A 55 12.88 -20.28 -9.97
N GLY A 56 13.57 -21.39 -9.66
CA GLY A 56 14.63 -21.96 -10.50
C GLY A 56 16.05 -21.48 -10.17
N GLU A 57 16.19 -20.46 -9.34
CA GLU A 57 17.46 -20.03 -8.76
C GLU A 57 17.43 -20.25 -7.25
N ASN A 58 18.55 -20.64 -6.63
CA ASN A 58 18.65 -20.75 -5.17
C ASN A 58 18.78 -19.35 -4.50
N LEU A 59 18.18 -18.32 -5.13
CA LEU A 59 18.23 -16.93 -4.71
C LEU A 59 17.07 -16.66 -3.75
N VAL A 60 17.41 -16.47 -2.49
CA VAL A 60 16.48 -16.04 -1.43
C VAL A 60 16.91 -14.65 -0.97
N LEU A 61 16.04 -13.68 -1.15
CA LEU A 61 16.20 -12.33 -0.64
C LEU A 61 15.38 -12.18 0.63
N ASN A 62 15.93 -11.47 1.62
CA ASN A 62 15.29 -11.23 2.91
C ASN A 62 15.32 -9.73 3.25
N GLY A 63 14.35 -9.29 4.05
CA GLY A 63 14.30 -7.93 4.59
C GLY A 63 14.33 -6.86 3.51
N ASP A 64 15.18 -5.85 3.71
CA ASP A 64 15.26 -4.68 2.83
C ASP A 64 15.60 -5.03 1.37
N GLU A 65 16.39 -6.09 1.15
CA GLU A 65 16.75 -6.51 -0.22
C GLU A 65 15.55 -7.12 -0.95
N ALA A 66 14.77 -7.95 -0.25
CA ALA A 66 13.54 -8.51 -0.80
C ALA A 66 12.54 -7.40 -1.12
N TYR A 67 12.37 -6.45 -0.19
CA TYR A 67 11.41 -5.37 -0.37
C TYR A 67 11.80 -4.45 -1.54
N ARG A 68 13.08 -4.05 -1.65
CA ARG A 68 13.59 -3.27 -2.79
C ARG A 68 13.41 -4.01 -4.12
N TYR A 69 13.77 -5.30 -4.16
CA TYR A 69 13.61 -6.12 -5.36
C TYR A 69 12.15 -6.19 -5.83
N LEU A 70 11.20 -6.27 -4.89
CA LEU A 70 9.77 -6.32 -5.20
C LEU A 70 9.21 -4.95 -5.63
N LEU A 71 9.71 -3.85 -5.05
CA LEU A 71 9.32 -2.50 -5.46
C LEU A 71 9.76 -2.14 -6.87
N ASP A 72 10.95 -2.58 -7.28
CA ASP A 72 11.51 -2.29 -8.61
C ASP A 72 10.83 -3.08 -9.73
N ARG A 73 9.97 -4.06 -9.40
CA ARG A 73 9.26 -4.85 -10.40
C ARG A 73 8.07 -4.07 -11.00
N PRO A 74 7.98 -3.98 -12.34
CA PRO A 74 6.94 -3.20 -13.01
C PRO A 74 5.54 -3.80 -12.85
N SER A 75 5.45 -5.12 -12.62
CA SER A 75 4.20 -5.83 -12.39
C SER A 75 4.44 -7.07 -11.55
N LEU A 76 3.57 -7.28 -10.57
CA LEU A 76 3.51 -8.43 -9.69
C LEU A 76 2.06 -8.89 -9.58
N ASP A 77 1.87 -10.20 -9.52
CA ASP A 77 0.60 -10.80 -9.10
C ASP A 77 0.70 -11.06 -7.60
N TYR A 78 -0.17 -10.41 -6.83
CA TYR A 78 -0.16 -10.51 -5.37
C TYR A 78 -1.56 -10.51 -4.75
N GLU A 79 -1.67 -11.13 -3.60
CA GLU A 79 -2.88 -11.24 -2.80
C GLU A 79 -2.72 -10.41 -1.52
N LEU A 80 -3.72 -9.60 -1.21
CA LEU A 80 -3.79 -8.86 0.05
C LEU A 80 -4.54 -9.68 1.09
N ILE A 81 -3.90 -9.91 2.23
CA ILE A 81 -4.46 -10.68 3.35
C ILE A 81 -4.48 -9.76 4.57
N ALA A 82 -5.67 -9.39 5.04
CA ALA A 82 -5.83 -8.59 6.25
C ALA A 82 -5.51 -9.43 7.49
N TYR A 83 -4.82 -8.81 8.45
CA TYR A 83 -4.57 -9.39 9.76
C TYR A 83 -5.22 -8.59 10.88
N THR A 84 -5.72 -9.31 11.86
CA THR A 84 -6.04 -8.77 13.18
C THR A 84 -4.76 -8.41 13.95
N SER A 85 -4.91 -7.73 15.09
CA SER A 85 -3.78 -7.41 15.97
C SER A 85 -3.04 -8.65 16.47
N GLU A 86 -3.77 -9.73 16.75
CA GLU A 86 -3.21 -11.01 17.21
C GLU A 86 -2.40 -11.67 16.10
N GLU A 87 -2.96 -11.77 14.89
CA GLU A 87 -2.29 -12.33 13.72
C GLU A 87 -1.07 -11.49 13.32
N THR A 88 -1.16 -10.16 13.44
CA THR A 88 -0.01 -9.27 13.20
C THR A 88 1.13 -9.57 14.17
N GLY A 89 0.81 -9.83 15.44
CA GLY A 89 1.79 -10.24 16.45
C GLY A 89 2.44 -11.59 16.12
N ALA A 90 1.63 -12.57 15.73
CA ALA A 90 2.12 -13.88 15.32
C ALA A 90 3.00 -13.81 14.06
N ALA A 91 2.60 -13.03 13.05
CA ALA A 91 3.37 -12.82 11.83
C ALA A 91 4.73 -12.15 12.11
N ARG A 92 4.76 -11.21 13.07
CA ARG A 92 6.00 -10.59 13.53
C ARG A 92 6.94 -11.62 14.16
N ALA A 93 6.48 -12.41 15.13
CA ALA A 93 7.30 -13.43 15.78
C ALA A 93 7.94 -14.40 14.78
N VAL A 94 7.16 -14.86 13.79
CA VAL A 94 7.64 -15.72 12.70
C VAL A 94 8.70 -15.01 11.85
N SER A 95 8.55 -13.71 11.62
CA SER A 95 9.52 -12.93 10.84
C SER A 95 10.85 -12.73 11.56
N GLU A 96 10.83 -12.63 12.90
CA GLU A 96 12.06 -12.56 13.70
C GLU A 96 12.80 -13.89 13.68
N GLU A 97 12.06 -15.00 13.78
CA GLU A 97 12.62 -16.36 13.70
C GLU A 97 13.27 -16.64 12.34
N ILE A 98 12.65 -16.16 11.25
CA ILE A 98 13.15 -16.33 9.88
C ILE A 98 14.27 -15.32 9.55
N GLY A 99 14.45 -14.28 10.36
CA GLY A 99 15.45 -13.23 10.10
C GLY A 99 15.12 -12.36 8.89
N CYS A 100 13.84 -12.19 8.56
CA CYS A 100 13.37 -11.40 7.41
C CYS A 100 12.81 -10.02 7.80
N LEU A 101 13.01 -9.62 9.06
CA LEU A 101 12.73 -8.26 9.52
C LEU A 101 13.55 -7.27 8.70
N MET A 102 12.91 -6.17 8.32
CA MET A 102 13.62 -5.05 7.75
C MET A 102 14.29 -4.26 8.86
N SER A 103 15.47 -3.70 8.58
CA SER A 103 16.12 -2.84 9.54
C SER A 103 15.22 -1.65 9.80
N GLY A 104 14.83 -1.42 11.06
CA GLY A 104 14.03 -0.26 11.47
C GLY A 104 14.69 1.10 11.22
N ASP A 105 15.82 1.12 10.50
CA ASP A 105 16.63 2.29 10.14
C ASP A 105 17.10 2.25 8.66
N GLY A 106 16.43 1.45 7.81
CA GLY A 106 16.60 1.51 6.36
C GLY A 106 15.78 2.67 5.79
N ALA A 107 16.44 3.79 5.51
CA ALA A 107 15.90 4.92 4.76
C ALA A 107 15.24 4.51 3.43
N GLY A 108 13.99 4.07 3.47
CA GLY A 108 13.00 4.52 2.49
C GLY A 108 12.85 6.03 2.68
N PRO A 109 12.61 6.82 1.61
CA PRO A 109 12.50 8.26 1.75
C PRO A 109 11.50 8.52 2.86
N ALA A 110 11.95 9.33 3.82
CA ALA A 110 11.16 9.80 4.92
C ALA A 110 9.73 9.99 4.45
N ALA A 111 8.79 9.58 5.29
CA ALA A 111 7.49 10.19 5.31
C ALA A 111 7.67 11.72 5.19
N SER A 112 7.62 12.24 3.96
CA SER A 112 7.05 13.54 3.72
C SER A 112 5.56 13.34 3.92
N ALA A 113 5.15 13.37 5.18
CA ALA A 113 3.92 14.08 5.49
C ALA A 113 4.08 15.49 4.89
N GLY A 114 3.65 15.67 3.64
CA GLY A 114 3.90 16.90 2.88
C GLY A 114 4.34 16.68 1.43
N SER A 115 3.55 15.94 0.66
CA SER A 115 3.34 16.11 -0.79
C SER A 115 2.68 14.83 -1.27
N LEU A 116 1.36 14.85 -1.46
CA LEU A 116 0.75 13.90 -2.39
C LEU A 116 1.43 14.16 -3.73
N SER A 117 2.42 13.35 -4.10
CA SER A 117 3.13 13.55 -5.36
C SER A 117 2.12 13.45 -6.49
N ALA A 118 2.29 14.24 -7.55
CA ALA A 118 1.40 14.26 -8.71
C ALA A 118 1.11 12.84 -9.28
N GLY A 119 2.04 11.89 -9.09
CA GLY A 119 1.87 10.49 -9.49
C GLY A 119 0.69 9.77 -8.83
N CYS A 120 0.28 10.12 -7.61
CA CYS A 120 -0.87 9.50 -6.96
C CYS A 120 -2.20 9.89 -7.62
N LEU A 121 -2.38 11.16 -8.00
CA LEU A 121 -3.59 11.60 -8.69
C LEU A 121 -3.70 10.99 -10.09
N GLU A 122 -2.56 10.87 -10.81
CA GLU A 122 -2.53 10.27 -12.13
C GLU A 122 -2.97 8.80 -12.12
N HIS A 123 -2.62 8.05 -11.09
CA HIS A 123 -3.05 6.65 -10.96
C HIS A 123 -4.57 6.53 -10.75
N ILE A 124 -5.18 7.40 -9.93
CA ILE A 124 -6.64 7.40 -9.71
C ILE A 124 -7.37 7.86 -10.97
N ALA A 125 -6.86 8.89 -11.65
CA ALA A 125 -7.47 9.38 -12.89
C ALA A 125 -7.45 8.37 -14.05
N ARG A 126 -6.53 7.38 -14.02
CA ARG A 126 -6.48 6.29 -15.01
C ARG A 126 -7.49 5.16 -14.74
N GLN A 127 -8.20 5.18 -13.61
CA GLN A 127 -9.19 4.15 -13.31
C GLN A 127 -10.42 4.28 -14.23
N PRO A 128 -10.95 3.16 -14.77
CA PRO A 128 -12.14 3.19 -15.61
C PRO A 128 -13.32 3.88 -14.93
N GLY A 129 -13.89 4.90 -15.57
CA GLY A 129 -15.04 5.66 -15.05
C GLY A 129 -14.68 6.89 -14.21
N VAL A 130 -13.40 7.11 -13.88
CA VAL A 130 -12.96 8.33 -13.21
C VAL A 130 -12.79 9.45 -14.25
N ILE A 131 -13.56 10.53 -14.10
CA ILE A 131 -13.55 11.69 -15.01
C ILE A 131 -12.75 12.88 -14.47
N ALA A 132 -12.60 12.95 -13.14
CA ALA A 132 -11.81 13.97 -12.44
C ALA A 132 -11.46 13.48 -11.03
N VAL A 133 -10.34 13.97 -10.49
CA VAL A 133 -9.85 13.70 -9.14
C VAL A 133 -9.39 15.01 -8.52
N SER A 134 -9.67 15.20 -7.24
CA SER A 134 -9.19 16.35 -6.48
C SER A 134 -8.81 15.96 -5.07
N VAL A 135 -7.74 16.58 -4.57
CA VAL A 135 -7.37 16.60 -3.16
C VAL A 135 -7.72 17.99 -2.65
N PHE A 136 -8.51 18.08 -1.58
CA PHE A 136 -8.95 19.35 -1.01
C PHE A 136 -8.77 19.38 0.51
N HIS A 137 -8.72 20.60 1.05
CA HIS A 137 -8.67 20.87 2.48
C HIS A 137 -9.32 22.22 2.76
N GLU A 138 -10.11 22.32 3.83
CA GLU A 138 -10.80 23.56 4.24
C GLU A 138 -11.63 24.18 3.10
N GLY A 139 -12.21 23.34 2.23
CA GLY A 139 -13.01 23.76 1.08
C GLY A 139 -12.22 24.24 -0.14
N PHE A 140 -10.88 24.15 -0.13
CA PHE A 140 -10.03 24.53 -1.26
C PHE A 140 -9.40 23.31 -1.93
N ALA A 141 -9.47 23.26 -3.27
CA ALA A 141 -8.74 22.26 -4.05
C ALA A 141 -7.24 22.57 -4.03
N LEU A 142 -6.45 21.62 -3.54
CA LEU A 142 -4.99 21.71 -3.46
C LEU A 142 -4.30 21.09 -4.69
N GLN A 143 -4.87 20.00 -5.20
CA GLN A 143 -4.41 19.30 -6.40
C GLN A 143 -5.60 18.75 -7.15
N SER A 144 -5.61 18.86 -8.47
CA SER A 144 -6.71 18.37 -9.29
C SER A 144 -6.21 17.86 -10.64
N LEU A 145 -6.93 16.87 -11.17
CA LEU A 145 -6.68 16.29 -12.48
C LEU A 145 -8.02 15.98 -13.15
N GLY A 146 -8.14 16.32 -14.43
CA GLY A 146 -9.40 16.21 -15.18
C GLY A 146 -10.15 17.53 -15.28
N SER A 147 -11.43 17.46 -15.66
CA SER A 147 -12.25 18.64 -15.95
C SER A 147 -13.46 18.68 -15.02
N ALA A 148 -13.44 19.57 -14.02
CA ALA A 148 -14.56 19.85 -13.12
C ALA A 148 -14.43 21.27 -12.52
N ASP A 149 -15.50 21.78 -11.91
CA ASP A 149 -15.45 22.97 -11.06
C ASP A 149 -14.92 22.59 -9.67
N PHE A 150 -13.60 22.55 -9.54
CA PHE A 150 -12.94 22.02 -8.34
C PHE A 150 -13.12 22.89 -7.10
N GLU A 151 -13.31 24.21 -7.28
CA GLU A 151 -13.56 25.13 -6.15
C GLU A 151 -14.93 24.86 -5.56
N GLN A 152 -15.97 24.79 -6.40
CA GLN A 152 -17.32 24.49 -5.94
C GLN A 152 -17.42 23.07 -5.34
N VAL A 153 -16.81 22.07 -6.00
CA VAL A 153 -16.85 20.68 -5.55
C VAL A 153 -16.14 20.49 -4.22
N ALA A 154 -14.97 21.13 -4.01
CA ALA A 154 -14.24 21.05 -2.76
C ALA A 154 -15.04 21.62 -1.58
N ALA A 155 -15.69 22.77 -1.76
CA ALA A 155 -16.53 23.38 -0.73
C ALA A 155 -17.71 22.47 -0.34
N VAL A 156 -18.43 21.92 -1.33
CA VAL A 156 -19.58 21.04 -1.08
C VAL A 156 -19.16 19.73 -0.41
N ALA A 157 -18.05 19.12 -0.86
CA ALA A 157 -17.55 17.87 -0.29
C ALA A 157 -17.10 18.03 1.18
N GLU A 158 -16.45 19.15 1.51
CA GLU A 158 -16.04 19.48 2.88
C GLU A 158 -17.24 19.60 3.81
N ASP A 159 -18.29 20.32 3.39
CA ASP A 159 -19.52 20.46 4.17
C ASP A 159 -20.22 19.13 4.39
N LEU A 160 -20.25 18.26 3.37
CA LEU A 160 -20.81 16.91 3.47
C LEU A 160 -20.04 16.06 4.49
N LEU A 161 -18.71 16.03 4.42
CA LEU A 161 -17.87 15.26 5.35
C LEU A 161 -18.04 15.77 6.79
N ARG A 162 -18.08 17.11 6.98
CA ARG A 162 -18.29 17.75 8.28
C ARG A 162 -19.70 17.52 8.86
N ALA A 163 -20.71 17.38 8.01
CA ALA A 163 -22.04 16.97 8.45
C ALA A 163 -22.04 15.49 8.87
N GLY A 164 -21.37 14.62 8.10
CA GLY A 164 -21.27 13.19 8.37
C GLY A 164 -20.67 12.86 9.74
N THR A 165 -19.68 13.64 10.20
CA THR A 165 -19.07 13.43 11.54
C THR A 165 -20.02 13.73 12.70
N ARG A 166 -21.18 14.35 12.44
CA ARG A 166 -22.20 14.65 13.46
C ARG A 166 -23.33 13.63 13.51
N ILE A 167 -23.30 12.62 12.63
CA ILE A 167 -24.26 11.53 12.62
C ILE A 167 -23.72 10.45 13.58
N THR A 168 -24.27 10.44 14.80
CA THR A 168 -23.98 9.46 15.86
C THR A 168 -25.27 8.78 16.29
#